data_AF-A0A4R6WQK3-F1
#
_entry.id   AF-A0A4R6WQK3-F1
#
_cell.length_a   1.000
_cell.length_b   1.000
_cell.length_c   1.000
_cell.angle_alpha   90.00
_cell.angle_beta   90.00
_cell.angle_gamma   90.00
#
_symmetry.space_group_name_H-M   'P 1'
#
loop_
_entity.id
_entity.type
_entity.pdbx_description
1 polymer ?
#
loop_
_entity_poly.entity_id
_entity_poly.type
_entity_poly.pdbx_seq_one_letter_code
_entity_poly.pdbx_strand_id
1 'polypeptide(L)'
;MFLTSGCVGQAFALGLFCAVLGGFVSPSSAQSGIDFHSVVTLQDMRQLIMTQFPLGTDRQTLRNAFVDGGKATLREHPSRKGSEKYLYDINLCRIYVWRWNISADFDANGRLQQAYINGFAVFPDGITVPPVAPDAAHQATQKISEMQRPRPEADRGEKSLAYMLLDLDGNPATIEDQSLLGTGPSRADPGNLGKTVNYDNVDPWRSIFDPDAADFIAPYAGNCP
;
A
#
# COMPACT_ATOMS: atom_id res chain seq x y z
N MET A 1 -88.46 -19.50 5.59
CA MET A 1 -89.09 -20.26 4.49
C MET A 1 -88.73 -19.55 3.20
N PHE A 2 -88.05 -20.22 2.26
CA PHE A 2 -87.66 -19.84 0.87
C PHE A 2 -86.84 -18.54 0.68
N LEU A 3 -85.55 -18.56 0.31
CA LEU A 3 -84.87 -18.90 -0.96
C LEU A 3 -85.29 -18.06 -2.18
N THR A 4 -84.34 -17.27 -2.71
CA THR A 4 -83.75 -17.26 -4.09
C THR A 4 -83.12 -15.88 -4.36
N SER A 5 -81.81 -15.77 -4.61
CA SER A 5 -81.07 -16.05 -5.85
C SER A 5 -81.03 -14.83 -6.80
N GLY A 6 -79.82 -14.35 -7.10
CA GLY A 6 -79.59 -13.25 -8.04
C GLY A 6 -78.12 -12.84 -8.09
N CYS A 7 -77.33 -13.61 -8.83
CA CYS A 7 -75.92 -13.41 -9.11
C CYS A 7 -75.75 -12.50 -10.35
N VAL A 8 -74.96 -11.42 -10.26
CA VAL A 8 -74.36 -10.76 -11.43
C VAL A 8 -72.96 -10.27 -11.04
N GLY A 9 -71.95 -10.83 -11.70
CA GLY A 9 -70.55 -10.52 -11.48
C GLY A 9 -70.09 -9.23 -12.17
N GLN A 10 -69.05 -8.62 -11.60
CA GLN A 10 -68.16 -7.70 -12.30
C GLN A 10 -66.72 -8.05 -11.92
N ALA A 11 -65.96 -8.48 -12.93
CA ALA A 11 -64.54 -8.70 -12.85
C ALA A 11 -63.82 -7.34 -12.89
N PHE A 12 -63.11 -7.00 -11.82
CA PHE A 12 -62.13 -5.91 -11.84
C PHE A 12 -60.79 -6.46 -12.32
N ALA A 13 -60.37 -6.01 -13.50
CA ALA A 13 -59.04 -6.25 -14.02
C ALA A 13 -58.01 -5.47 -13.20
N LEU A 14 -57.14 -6.18 -12.46
CA LEU A 14 -55.92 -5.62 -11.90
C LEU A 14 -54.91 -5.39 -13.03
N GLY A 15 -54.73 -4.13 -13.43
CA GLY A 15 -53.62 -3.69 -14.27
C GLY A 15 -52.36 -3.52 -13.42
N LEU A 16 -51.46 -4.51 -13.46
CA LEU A 16 -50.14 -4.44 -12.85
C LEU A 16 -49.19 -3.67 -13.79
N PHE A 17 -49.00 -2.38 -13.56
CA PHE A 17 -48.01 -1.57 -14.27
C PHE A 17 -46.62 -1.81 -13.64
N CYS A 18 -45.86 -2.77 -14.18
CA CYS A 18 -44.44 -2.92 -13.88
C CYS A 18 -43.66 -1.79 -14.54
N ALA A 19 -43.43 -0.69 -13.82
CA ALA A 19 -42.47 0.33 -14.20
C ALA A 19 -41.06 -0.25 -14.02
N VAL A 20 -40.49 -0.80 -15.09
CA VAL A 20 -39.08 -1.18 -15.18
C VAL A 20 -38.26 0.11 -15.21
N LEU A 21 -37.82 0.56 -14.03
CA LEU A 21 -36.80 1.58 -13.88
C LEU A 21 -35.48 0.99 -14.40
N GLY A 22 -35.20 1.21 -15.68
CA GLY A 22 -33.92 0.92 -16.31
C GLY A 22 -32.84 1.80 -15.69
N GLY A 23 -32.23 1.32 -14.61
CA GLY A 23 -31.01 1.89 -14.07
C GLY A 23 -29.91 1.75 -15.11
N PHE A 24 -29.36 2.88 -15.55
CA PHE A 24 -28.12 2.90 -16.33
C PHE A 24 -27.02 2.30 -15.46
N VAL A 25 -26.68 1.03 -15.71
CA VAL A 25 -25.48 0.41 -15.16
C VAL A 25 -24.33 1.02 -15.95
N SER A 26 -23.72 2.07 -15.41
CA SER A 26 -22.46 2.59 -15.96
C SER A 26 -21.46 1.43 -16.02
N PRO A 27 -20.80 1.18 -17.16
CA PRO A 27 -19.78 0.17 -17.24
C PRO A 27 -18.70 0.50 -16.21
N SER A 28 -18.54 -0.38 -15.22
CA SER A 28 -17.40 -0.35 -14.32
C SER A 28 -16.17 -0.55 -15.20
N SER A 29 -15.43 0.53 -15.48
CA SER A 29 -14.10 0.42 -16.07
C SER A 29 -13.29 -0.39 -15.08
N ALA A 30 -13.00 -1.65 -15.40
CA ALA A 30 -12.07 -2.45 -14.63
C ALA A 30 -10.76 -1.66 -14.57
N GLN A 31 -10.47 -1.08 -13.41
CA GLN A 31 -9.27 -0.29 -13.22
C GLN A 31 -8.09 -1.22 -13.47
N SER A 32 -7.33 -0.95 -14.53
CA SER A 32 -6.13 -1.71 -14.84
C SER A 32 -5.20 -1.63 -13.64
N GLY A 33 -4.71 -2.78 -13.18
CA GLY A 33 -3.73 -2.86 -12.09
C GLY A 33 -2.48 -2.05 -12.36
N ILE A 34 -1.69 -1.82 -11.32
CA ILE A 34 -0.39 -1.18 -11.45
C ILE A 34 0.63 -2.15 -12.05
N ASP A 35 1.24 -1.79 -13.16
CA ASP A 35 2.43 -2.47 -13.67
C ASP A 35 3.68 -1.89 -13.00
N PHE A 36 4.08 -2.51 -11.89
CA PHE A 36 5.27 -2.11 -11.12
C PHE A 36 6.57 -2.17 -11.92
N HIS A 37 6.66 -2.98 -12.98
CA HIS A 37 7.85 -3.07 -13.82
C HIS A 37 8.03 -1.86 -14.73
N SER A 38 6.93 -1.20 -15.10
CA SER A 38 6.95 -0.01 -15.96
C SER A 38 7.40 1.26 -15.22
N VAL A 39 7.36 1.25 -13.89
CA VAL A 39 7.72 2.39 -13.05
C VAL A 39 9.17 2.24 -12.58
N VAL A 40 10.05 3.11 -13.07
CA VAL A 40 11.49 2.96 -12.84
C VAL A 40 11.99 3.80 -11.67
N THR A 41 11.43 4.98 -11.42
CA THR A 41 11.96 5.90 -10.40
C THR A 41 10.95 6.19 -9.28
N LEU A 42 11.46 6.58 -8.11
CA LEU A 42 10.61 7.03 -6.99
C LEU A 42 9.68 8.19 -7.38
N GLN A 43 10.17 9.10 -8.23
CA GLN A 43 9.39 10.25 -8.72
C GLN A 43 8.24 9.80 -9.62
N ASP A 44 8.47 8.85 -10.51
CA ASP A 44 7.43 8.32 -11.40
C ASP A 44 6.34 7.62 -10.58
N MET A 45 6.73 6.81 -9.59
CA MET A 45 5.76 6.17 -8.68
C MET A 45 4.97 7.22 -7.91
N ARG A 46 5.63 8.27 -7.40
CA ARG A 46 4.95 9.37 -6.71
C ARG A 46 3.91 10.05 -7.60
N GLN A 47 4.29 10.39 -8.83
CA GLN A 47 3.39 11.03 -9.79
C GLN A 47 2.22 10.11 -10.15
N LEU A 48 2.48 8.82 -10.33
CA LEU A 48 1.45 7.82 -10.58
C LEU A 48 0.43 7.81 -9.44
N ILE A 49 0.88 7.70 -8.18
CA ILE A 49 -0.01 7.65 -7.02
C ILE A 49 -0.82 8.94 -6.92
N MET A 50 -0.17 10.11 -7.04
CA MET A 50 -0.86 11.39 -6.97
C MET A 50 -1.94 11.56 -8.04
N THR A 51 -1.72 11.01 -9.23
CA THR A 51 -2.62 11.16 -10.37
C THR A 51 -3.78 10.15 -10.30
N GLN A 52 -3.51 8.91 -9.92
CA GLN A 52 -4.50 7.82 -9.97
C GLN A 52 -5.26 7.62 -8.66
N PHE A 53 -4.68 8.01 -7.54
CA PHE A 53 -5.23 7.77 -6.20
C PHE A 53 -5.17 9.04 -5.35
N PRO A 54 -5.88 10.12 -5.72
CA PRO A 54 -5.89 11.34 -4.93
C PRO A 54 -6.38 11.11 -3.49
N LEU A 55 -6.09 12.05 -2.59
CA LEU A 55 -6.66 12.03 -1.24
C LEU A 55 -8.17 11.85 -1.27
N GLY A 56 -8.71 11.05 -0.34
CA GLY A 56 -10.12 10.64 -0.33
C GLY A 56 -10.43 9.39 -1.16
N THR A 57 -9.47 8.84 -1.91
CA THR A 57 -9.66 7.57 -2.63
C THR A 57 -10.04 6.46 -1.66
N ASP A 58 -10.96 5.59 -2.09
CA ASP A 58 -11.44 4.46 -1.29
C ASP A 58 -10.34 3.39 -1.11
N ARG A 59 -10.25 2.83 0.09
CA ARG A 59 -9.30 1.76 0.43
C ARG A 59 -9.39 0.57 -0.51
N GLN A 60 -10.60 0.17 -0.92
CA GLN A 60 -10.76 -0.96 -1.83
C GLN A 60 -10.24 -0.64 -3.23
N THR A 61 -10.31 0.63 -3.67
CA THR A 61 -9.72 1.04 -4.95
C THR A 61 -8.21 0.85 -4.97
N LEU A 62 -7.50 1.23 -3.91
CA LEU A 62 -6.05 0.99 -3.81
C LEU A 62 -5.74 -0.51 -3.75
N ARG A 63 -6.47 -1.28 -2.95
CA ARG A 63 -6.30 -2.74 -2.87
C ARG A 63 -6.51 -3.41 -4.23
N ASN A 64 -7.56 -3.06 -4.95
CA ASN A 64 -7.81 -3.60 -6.29
C ASN A 64 -6.65 -3.28 -7.25
N ALA A 65 -6.14 -2.05 -7.21
CA ALA A 65 -5.08 -1.63 -8.13
C ALA A 65 -3.71 -2.26 -7.81
N PHE A 66 -3.30 -2.24 -6.54
CA PHE A 66 -1.99 -2.72 -6.12
C PHE A 66 -1.95 -4.23 -5.87
N VAL A 67 -2.98 -4.81 -5.28
CA VAL A 67 -3.02 -6.23 -4.88
C VAL A 67 -3.61 -7.07 -6.01
N ASP A 68 -4.88 -6.86 -6.35
CA ASP A 68 -5.56 -7.75 -7.31
C ASP A 68 -4.99 -7.58 -8.72
N GLY A 69 -4.79 -6.33 -9.13
CA GLY A 69 -4.22 -5.97 -10.41
C GLY A 69 -2.69 -6.03 -10.43
N GLY A 70 -2.03 -5.39 -9.46
CA GLY A 70 -0.57 -5.24 -9.42
C GLY A 70 0.19 -6.38 -8.72
N LYS A 71 -0.49 -7.32 -8.07
CA LYS A 71 0.08 -8.48 -7.37
C LYS A 71 1.03 -8.12 -6.23
N ALA A 72 0.93 -6.92 -5.67
CA ALA A 72 1.64 -6.56 -4.45
C ALA A 72 1.08 -7.33 -3.24
N THR A 73 1.96 -7.61 -2.29
CA THR A 73 1.61 -8.24 -1.02
C THR A 73 1.07 -7.19 -0.04
N LEU A 74 -0.15 -7.39 0.43
CA LEU A 74 -0.78 -6.54 1.44
C LEU A 74 -0.36 -6.95 2.86
N ARG A 75 -0.02 -5.96 3.69
CA ARG A 75 0.17 -6.09 5.14
C ARG A 75 -0.53 -4.94 5.86
N GLU A 76 -1.30 -5.24 6.89
CA GLU A 76 -1.88 -4.21 7.76
C GLU A 76 -0.87 -3.84 8.86
N HIS A 77 -0.90 -2.60 9.32
CA HIS A 77 -0.04 -2.17 10.42
C HIS A 77 -0.50 -2.87 11.72
N PRO A 78 0.42 -3.41 12.54
CA PRO A 78 0.04 -4.21 13.72
C PRO A 78 -0.75 -3.45 14.78
N SER A 79 -0.43 -2.17 14.99
CA SER A 79 -1.06 -1.31 16.02
C SER A 79 -1.92 -0.15 15.48
N ARG A 80 -1.67 0.31 14.24
CA ARG A 80 -2.33 1.49 13.65
C ARG A 80 -3.48 1.05 12.76
N LYS A 81 -4.71 1.09 13.30
CA LYS A 81 -5.92 0.84 12.53
C LYS A 81 -6.01 1.79 11.34
N GLY A 82 -6.34 1.25 10.17
CA GLY A 82 -6.45 2.03 8.94
C GLY A 82 -5.10 2.35 8.27
N SER A 83 -3.98 1.80 8.76
CA SER A 83 -2.69 1.87 8.04
C SER A 83 -2.40 0.51 7.41
N GLU A 84 -2.04 0.50 6.12
CA GLU A 84 -1.61 -0.71 5.41
C GLU A 84 -0.48 -0.41 4.43
N LYS A 85 0.24 -1.46 4.00
CA LYS A 85 1.29 -1.37 3.00
C LYS A 85 1.16 -2.46 1.95
N TYR A 86 1.68 -2.15 0.77
CA TYR A 86 1.72 -2.98 -0.42
C TYR A 86 3.19 -3.16 -0.81
N LEU A 87 3.66 -4.39 -0.69
CA LEU A 87 5.05 -4.77 -0.94
C LEU A 87 5.18 -5.40 -2.32
N TYR A 88 6.07 -4.87 -3.15
CA TYR A 88 6.41 -5.47 -4.44
C TYR A 88 7.93 -5.45 -4.63
N ASP A 89 8.52 -6.64 -4.70
CA ASP A 89 9.97 -6.82 -4.83
C ASP A 89 10.33 -7.24 -6.26
N ILE A 90 11.39 -6.66 -6.82
CA ILE A 90 11.92 -6.95 -8.15
C ILE A 90 13.37 -7.37 -8.02
N ASN A 91 13.71 -8.57 -8.48
CA ASN A 91 15.09 -9.04 -8.59
C ASN A 91 15.74 -8.37 -9.81
N LEU A 92 16.58 -7.35 -9.57
CA LEU A 92 17.34 -6.64 -10.59
C LEU A 92 18.57 -7.46 -11.00
N CYS A 93 18.33 -8.53 -11.76
CA CYS A 93 19.38 -9.37 -12.36
C CYS A 93 20.38 -9.95 -11.35
N ARG A 94 19.90 -10.27 -10.15
CA ARG A 94 20.65 -10.80 -9.00
C ARG A 94 21.72 -9.85 -8.45
N ILE A 95 21.69 -8.59 -8.84
CA ILE A 95 22.60 -7.54 -8.33
C ILE A 95 21.97 -6.84 -7.13
N TYR A 96 20.66 -6.63 -7.16
CA TYR A 96 19.90 -5.93 -6.12
C TYR A 96 18.45 -6.42 -6.12
N VAL A 97 17.77 -6.37 -4.97
CA VAL A 97 16.31 -6.54 -4.90
C VAL A 97 15.67 -5.19 -4.65
N TRP A 98 15.09 -4.63 -5.70
CA TRP A 98 14.33 -3.38 -5.61
C TRP A 98 13.01 -3.60 -4.92
N ARG A 99 12.68 -2.78 -3.93
CA ARG A 99 11.41 -2.83 -3.21
C ARG A 99 10.60 -1.57 -3.45
N TRP A 100 9.36 -1.78 -3.87
CA TRP A 100 8.27 -0.85 -3.64
C TRP A 100 7.61 -1.20 -2.31
N ASN A 101 7.84 -0.37 -1.28
CA ASN A 101 7.03 -0.35 -0.07
C ASN A 101 6.11 0.88 -0.17
N ILE A 102 4.90 0.66 -0.68
CA ILE A 102 3.88 1.70 -0.76
C ILE A 102 3.01 1.53 0.48
N SER A 103 2.93 2.54 1.35
CA SER A 103 2.01 2.50 2.50
C SER A 103 0.95 3.58 2.39
N ALA A 104 -0.19 3.35 3.00
CA ALA A 104 -1.35 4.22 2.95
C ALA A 104 -2.05 4.28 4.31
N ASP A 105 -2.41 5.49 4.70
CA ASP A 105 -3.19 5.77 5.91
C ASP A 105 -4.60 6.17 5.49
N PHE A 106 -5.59 5.56 6.13
CA PHE A 106 -7.01 5.75 5.85
C PHE A 106 -7.74 6.27 7.08
N ASP A 107 -8.75 7.11 6.83
CA ASP A 107 -9.68 7.55 7.87
C ASP A 107 -10.63 6.41 8.31
N ALA A 108 -11.50 6.71 9.28
CA ALA A 108 -12.49 5.76 9.78
C ALA A 108 -13.50 5.28 8.72
N ASN A 109 -13.65 6.02 7.62
CA ASN A 109 -14.52 5.69 6.49
C ASN A 109 -13.77 4.96 5.36
N GLY A 110 -12.50 4.60 5.57
CA GLY A 110 -11.67 3.96 4.55
C GLY A 110 -11.21 4.90 3.44
N ARG A 111 -11.10 6.20 3.71
CA ARG A 111 -10.68 7.23 2.74
C ARG A 111 -9.21 7.58 2.93
N LEU A 112 -8.46 7.58 1.83
CA LEU A 112 -7.02 7.85 1.83
C LEU A 112 -6.71 9.24 2.41
N GLN A 113 -5.89 9.29 3.45
CA GLN A 113 -5.43 10.51 4.11
C GLN A 113 -3.98 10.84 3.78
N GLN A 114 -3.14 9.83 3.56
CA GLN A 114 -1.75 9.96 3.15
C GLN A 114 -1.28 8.67 2.49
N ALA A 115 -0.34 8.78 1.55
CA ALA A 115 0.40 7.66 1.00
C ALA A 115 1.90 7.91 1.14
N TYR A 116 2.68 6.84 1.18
CA TYR A 116 4.13 6.90 1.27
C TYR A 116 4.76 5.94 0.27
N ILE A 117 5.91 6.32 -0.28
CA ILE A 117 6.75 5.44 -1.10
C ILE A 117 8.08 5.30 -0.39
N ASN A 118 8.38 4.09 0.06
CA ASN A 118 9.59 3.76 0.80
C ASN A 118 9.83 4.70 1.99
N GLY A 119 8.74 5.16 2.62
CA GLY A 119 8.75 6.08 3.76
C GLY A 119 8.61 7.56 3.43
N PHE A 120 8.76 7.98 2.17
CA PHE A 120 8.55 9.37 1.78
C PHE A 120 7.08 9.66 1.51
N ALA A 121 6.54 10.72 2.14
CA ALA A 121 5.17 11.16 1.91
C ALA A 121 4.95 11.55 0.43
N VAL A 122 3.84 11.08 -0.13
CA VAL A 122 3.44 11.34 -1.50
C VAL A 122 2.73 12.70 -1.59
N PHE A 123 1.76 12.93 -0.70
CA PHE A 123 0.92 14.13 -0.70
C PHE A 123 1.46 15.17 0.27
N PRO A 124 1.84 16.38 -0.21
CA PRO A 124 2.26 17.48 0.66
C PRO A 124 1.18 17.90 1.66
N ASP A 125 -0.08 17.90 1.22
CA ASP A 125 -1.25 18.31 2.04
C ASP A 125 -1.96 17.12 2.71
N GLY A 126 -1.36 15.93 2.67
CA GLY A 126 -1.91 14.73 3.31
C GLY A 126 -1.76 14.79 4.83
N ILE A 127 -2.66 14.12 5.54
CA ILE A 127 -2.62 14.06 7.01
C ILE A 127 -1.59 13.00 7.40
N THR A 128 -0.45 13.42 7.94
CA THR A 128 0.57 12.51 8.46
C THR A 128 0.27 12.11 9.89
N VAL A 129 0.26 10.81 10.18
CA VAL A 129 0.24 10.33 11.56
C VAL A 129 1.58 10.69 12.22
N PRO A 130 1.59 11.45 13.33
CA PRO A 130 2.83 11.77 14.01
C PRO A 130 3.45 10.51 14.62
N PRO A 131 4.79 10.46 14.79
CA PRO A 131 5.45 9.41 15.55
C PRO A 131 4.83 9.29 16.95
N VAL A 132 4.76 8.07 17.48
CA VAL A 132 4.28 7.87 18.85
C VAL A 132 5.39 8.32 19.79
N ALA A 133 5.02 9.12 20.80
CA ALA A 133 5.96 9.51 21.83
C ALA A 133 6.41 8.27 22.62
N PRO A 134 7.69 8.17 23.03
CA PRO A 134 8.17 7.04 23.80
C PRO A 134 7.31 6.83 25.04
N ASP A 135 7.00 5.58 25.37
CA ASP A 135 6.20 5.27 26.54
C ASP A 135 6.91 5.79 27.80
N ALA A 136 6.23 6.64 28.57
CA ALA A 136 6.76 7.16 29.83
C ALA A 136 7.04 6.05 30.86
N ALA A 137 6.41 4.88 30.73
CA ALA A 137 6.70 3.69 31.52
C ALA A 137 7.96 2.94 31.06
N HIS A 138 8.44 3.21 29.85
CA HIS A 138 9.67 2.68 29.26
C HIS A 138 10.65 3.82 29.00
N GLN A 139 11.02 4.57 30.05
CA GLN A 139 12.23 5.41 30.04
C GLN A 139 13.52 4.58 29.94
N ALA A 140 13.51 3.52 29.14
CA ALA A 140 14.73 2.83 28.79
C ALA A 140 15.54 3.75 27.88
N THR A 141 16.87 3.61 28.02
CA THR A 141 17.84 4.43 27.31
C THR A 141 17.60 4.31 25.82
N GLN A 142 17.42 5.44 25.13
CA GLN A 142 17.39 5.50 23.67
C GLN A 142 18.53 4.66 23.11
N LYS A 143 18.21 3.82 22.13
CA LYS A 143 19.16 2.86 21.58
C LYS A 143 19.34 3.11 20.10
N ILE A 144 20.61 3.14 19.69
CA ILE A 144 20.98 3.12 18.28
C ILE A 144 21.52 1.73 17.99
N SER A 145 20.89 1.02 17.05
CA SER A 145 21.28 -0.33 16.66
C SER A 145 21.65 -0.37 15.18
N GLU A 146 22.77 -1.01 14.85
CA GLU A 146 23.05 -1.39 13.47
C GLU A 146 22.23 -2.63 13.12
N MET A 147 21.50 -2.55 12.02
CA MET A 147 20.59 -3.58 11.56
C MET A 147 20.93 -3.98 10.13
N GLN A 148 20.67 -5.24 9.79
CA GLN A 148 20.83 -5.74 8.44
C GLN A 148 19.62 -6.55 8.02
N ARG A 149 19.13 -6.30 6.82
CA ARG A 149 18.08 -7.08 6.20
C ARG A 149 18.66 -7.95 5.08
N PRO A 150 18.70 -9.29 5.22
CA PRO A 150 19.21 -10.18 4.19
C PRO A 150 18.47 -10.06 2.85
N ARG A 151 19.21 -10.28 1.76
CA ARG A 151 18.81 -10.31 0.34
C ARG A 151 19.58 -11.41 -0.40
N PRO A 152 19.42 -12.69 -0.02
CA PRO A 152 20.15 -13.77 -0.66
C PRO A 152 19.88 -13.89 -2.17
N GLU A 153 18.79 -13.31 -2.68
CA GLU A 153 18.41 -13.31 -4.10
C GLU A 153 19.28 -12.37 -4.96
N ALA A 154 19.99 -11.42 -4.32
CA ALA A 154 20.94 -10.51 -4.94
C ALA A 154 22.39 -11.05 -4.85
N ASP A 155 22.57 -12.34 -5.13
CA ASP A 155 23.82 -13.07 -4.88
C ASP A 155 25.04 -12.65 -5.73
N ARG A 156 24.85 -11.77 -6.71
CA ARG A 156 25.92 -11.15 -7.52
C ARG A 156 26.22 -9.70 -7.12
N GLY A 157 25.46 -9.11 -6.19
CA GLY A 157 25.65 -7.74 -5.73
C GLY A 157 25.37 -7.58 -4.24
N GLU A 158 24.43 -6.70 -3.89
CA GLU A 158 24.13 -6.34 -2.50
C GLU A 158 23.23 -7.38 -1.83
N LYS A 159 23.85 -8.27 -1.04
CA LYS A 159 23.18 -9.40 -0.36
C LYS A 159 22.50 -9.04 0.95
N SER A 160 22.61 -7.80 1.40
CA SER A 160 21.90 -7.30 2.58
C SER A 160 21.78 -5.78 2.51
N LEU A 161 20.69 -5.24 3.04
CA LEU A 161 20.52 -3.81 3.26
C LEU A 161 20.88 -3.48 4.70
N ALA A 162 21.89 -2.63 4.91
CA ALA A 162 22.26 -2.15 6.23
C ALA A 162 21.60 -0.80 6.55
N TYR A 163 21.22 -0.60 7.80
CA TYR A 163 20.64 0.64 8.30
C TYR A 163 20.88 0.80 9.80
N MET A 164 20.79 2.04 10.27
CA MET A 164 20.81 2.38 11.69
C MET A 164 19.36 2.56 12.15
N LEU A 165 18.97 1.87 13.21
CA LEU A 165 17.66 2.00 13.86
C LEU A 165 17.83 2.83 15.14
N LEU A 166 17.15 3.95 15.21
CA LEU A 166 16.96 4.72 16.44
C LEU A 166 15.65 4.28 17.08
N ASP A 167 15.77 3.73 18.28
CA ASP A 167 14.70 3.22 19.12
C ASP A 167 14.61 4.13 20.36
N LEU A 168 13.48 4.83 20.52
CA LEU A 168 13.36 5.91 21.49
C LEU A 168 13.07 5.43 22.91
N ASP A 169 12.49 4.24 23.05
CA ASP A 169 12.27 3.58 24.34
C ASP A 169 13.16 2.35 24.56
N GLY A 170 13.96 1.96 23.57
CA GLY A 170 14.91 0.84 23.64
C GLY A 170 14.25 -0.55 23.58
N ASN A 171 12.95 -0.61 23.31
CA ASN A 171 12.19 -1.83 23.12
C ASN A 171 11.97 -2.10 21.62
N PRO A 172 12.63 -3.11 21.02
CA PRO A 172 12.50 -3.37 19.59
C PRO A 172 11.10 -3.86 19.16
N ALA A 173 10.20 -4.16 20.11
CA ALA A 173 8.83 -4.59 19.85
C ALA A 173 7.86 -3.42 19.60
N THR A 174 8.18 -2.20 20.05
CA THR A 174 7.44 -0.97 19.77
C THR A 174 8.03 -0.38 18.49
N ILE A 175 7.30 -0.49 17.38
CA ILE A 175 7.82 -0.03 16.07
C ILE A 175 7.47 1.43 15.79
N GLU A 176 6.56 2.00 16.56
CA GLU A 176 5.95 3.29 16.31
C GLU A 176 6.76 4.48 16.83
N ASP A 177 7.69 4.21 17.74
CA ASP A 177 8.68 5.14 18.28
C ASP A 177 10.07 4.91 17.65
N GLN A 178 10.17 3.95 16.72
CA GLN A 178 11.38 3.71 15.96
C GLN A 178 11.47 4.62 14.73
N SER A 179 12.70 5.00 14.41
CA SER A 179 13.06 5.65 13.16
C SER A 179 14.35 5.05 12.63
N LEU A 180 14.58 5.16 11.32
CA LEU A 180 15.83 4.68 10.73
C LEU A 180 16.56 5.73 9.93
N LEU A 181 17.87 5.48 9.83
CA LEU A 181 18.79 6.09 8.90
C LEU A 181 19.37 5.00 7.99
N GLY A 182 19.21 5.13 6.69
CA GLY A 182 19.75 4.18 5.72
C GLY A 182 19.84 4.78 4.32
N THR A 183 20.37 4.01 3.38
CA THR A 183 20.48 4.43 1.99
C THR A 183 20.06 3.34 1.02
N GLY A 184 19.58 3.74 -0.15
CA GLY A 184 19.30 2.82 -1.25
C GLY A 184 19.39 3.51 -2.60
N PRO A 185 19.24 2.74 -3.70
CA PRO A 185 19.19 3.30 -5.04
C PRO A 185 17.90 4.13 -5.26
N SER A 186 17.90 4.97 -6.28
CA SER A 186 16.72 5.77 -6.69
C SER A 186 15.95 5.15 -7.86
N ARG A 187 16.48 4.09 -8.46
CA ARG A 187 15.94 3.49 -9.69
C ARG A 187 15.90 1.96 -9.66
N ALA A 188 14.82 1.41 -10.19
CA ALA A 188 14.60 -0.01 -10.44
C ALA A 188 15.21 -0.47 -11.77
N ASP A 189 16.48 -0.17 -12.03
CA ASP A 189 17.16 -0.44 -13.30
C ASP A 189 18.57 -1.01 -13.06
N PRO A 190 18.84 -2.29 -13.41
CA PRO A 190 20.13 -2.93 -13.16
C PRO A 190 21.28 -2.32 -13.98
N GLY A 191 21.00 -1.67 -15.12
CA GLY A 191 22.01 -0.96 -15.89
C GLY A 191 22.31 0.44 -15.34
N ASN A 192 21.41 1.00 -14.53
CA ASN A 192 21.56 2.31 -13.92
C ASN A 192 20.67 2.47 -12.67
N LEU A 193 21.21 2.10 -11.50
CA LEU A 193 20.54 2.20 -10.20
C LEU A 193 20.27 3.65 -9.73
N GLY A 194 20.73 4.64 -10.51
CA GLY A 194 20.55 6.06 -10.23
C GLY A 194 21.48 6.58 -9.13
N LYS A 195 21.02 7.62 -8.45
CA LYS A 195 21.71 8.22 -7.29
C LYS A 195 21.31 7.50 -6.01
N THR A 196 22.15 7.65 -4.98
CA THR A 196 21.81 7.29 -3.61
C THR A 196 20.67 8.15 -3.08
N VAL A 197 19.67 7.50 -2.49
CA VAL A 197 18.57 8.10 -1.73
C VAL A 197 18.86 7.88 -0.25
N ASN A 198 18.86 8.96 0.52
CA ASN A 198 18.99 8.90 1.97
C ASN A 198 17.61 8.80 2.59
N TYR A 199 17.38 7.73 3.35
CA TYR A 199 16.22 7.56 4.21
C TYR A 199 16.63 8.05 5.59
N ASP A 200 16.21 9.25 5.96
CA ASP A 200 16.54 9.90 7.23
C ASP A 200 15.27 10.11 8.04
N ASN A 201 15.30 9.66 9.30
CA ASN A 201 14.17 9.69 10.23
C ASN A 201 12.88 9.08 9.64
N VAL A 202 13.02 7.93 8.97
CA VAL A 202 11.91 7.22 8.31
C VAL A 202 11.35 6.16 9.24
N ASP A 203 10.01 6.02 9.27
CA ASP A 203 9.32 4.89 9.91
C ASP A 203 9.78 3.55 9.28
N PRO A 204 10.41 2.65 10.04
CA PRO A 204 10.95 1.40 9.51
C PRO A 204 9.91 0.56 8.77
N TRP A 205 8.66 0.52 9.23
CA TRP A 205 7.60 -0.30 8.66
C TRP A 205 7.20 0.16 7.24
N ARG A 206 7.41 1.45 6.93
CA ARG A 206 7.13 2.05 5.61
C ARG A 206 8.32 2.03 4.66
N SER A 207 9.49 1.62 5.13
CA SER A 207 10.75 1.74 4.39
C SER A 207 11.09 0.52 3.52
N ILE A 208 12.17 0.60 2.73
CA ILE A 208 12.75 -0.58 2.06
C ILE A 208 13.44 -1.57 3.03
N PHE A 209 13.72 -1.13 4.26
CA PHE A 209 14.41 -1.91 5.30
C PHE A 209 13.46 -2.71 6.17
N ASP A 210 12.16 -2.45 6.05
CA ASP A 210 11.08 -3.19 6.69
C ASP A 210 11.29 -4.72 6.60
N PRO A 211 11.16 -5.47 7.70
CA PRO A 211 11.45 -6.90 7.72
C PRO A 211 10.42 -7.76 6.97
N ASP A 212 9.20 -7.28 6.71
CA ASP A 212 8.17 -8.09 6.07
C ASP A 212 8.59 -8.53 4.66
N ALA A 213 8.37 -9.81 4.35
CA ALA A 213 8.58 -10.35 3.02
C ALA A 213 7.37 -10.05 2.11
N ALA A 214 7.65 -9.69 0.86
CA ALA A 214 6.66 -9.86 -0.21
C ALA A 214 6.48 -11.37 -0.44
N ASP A 215 5.28 -11.79 -0.82
CA ASP A 215 4.96 -13.20 -1.04
C ASP A 215 5.66 -13.75 -2.31
N PHE A 216 6.11 -12.84 -3.19
CA PHE A 216 6.84 -13.14 -4.42
C PHE A 216 7.86 -12.04 -4.73
N ILE A 217 8.97 -12.42 -5.37
CA ILE A 217 9.97 -11.51 -5.92
C ILE A 217 9.94 -11.65 -7.44
N ALA A 218 9.51 -10.59 -8.11
CA ALA A 218 9.36 -10.59 -9.56
C ALA A 218 10.73 -10.57 -10.27
N PRO A 219 10.90 -11.32 -11.37
CA PRO A 219 12.09 -11.17 -12.20
C PRO A 219 12.10 -9.78 -12.85
N TYR A 220 13.28 -9.20 -13.09
CA TYR A 220 13.37 -8.01 -13.91
C TYR A 220 12.79 -8.26 -15.31
N ALA A 221 11.89 -7.38 -15.77
CA ALA A 221 11.18 -7.54 -17.04
C ALA A 221 12.02 -7.14 -18.26
N GLY A 222 13.11 -6.39 -18.06
CA GLY A 222 14.03 -5.97 -19.11
C GLY A 222 15.19 -6.94 -19.33
N ASN A 223 16.14 -6.53 -20.17
CA ASN A 223 17.36 -7.30 -20.39
C ASN A 223 18.37 -7.08 -19.26
N CYS A 224 18.99 -8.16 -18.79
CA CYS A 224 20.08 -8.06 -17.84
C CYS A 224 21.38 -7.64 -18.54
N PRO A 225 22.16 -6.73 -17.93
CA PRO A 225 23.47 -6.32 -18.44
C PRO A 225 24.51 -7.44 -18.30
#